data_AF-A0A0N8HXM3-F1
#
_entry.id   AF-A0A0N8HXM3-F1
#
_cell.length_a   1.000
_cell.length_b   1.000
_cell.length_c   1.000
_cell.angle_alpha   90.00
_cell.angle_beta   90.00
_cell.angle_gamma   90.00
#
_symmetry.space_group_name_H-M   'P 1'
#
loop_
_entity.id
_entity.type
_entity.pdbx_description
1 polymer ?
#
loop_
_entity_poly.entity_id
_entity_poly.type
_entity_poly.pdbx_seq_one_letter_code
_entity_poly.pdbx_strand_id
1 'polypeptide(L)' 'MEIIAEDDKGCLAVVADGGFSMEEKMDLMEKYDFQTFMDSEPVGRQGVFGWIPAQMVHNIKSEVHQRSGSK' A
#
# COMPACT_ATOMS: atom_id res chain seq x y z
N MET A 1 -1.31 4.25 -3.29
CA MET A 1 -1.37 2.84 -2.86
C MET A 1 -0.91 1.99 -4.02
N GLU A 2 0.02 1.09 -3.74
CA GLU A 2 0.66 0.21 -4.71
C GLU A 2 0.41 -1.25 -4.33
N ILE A 3 0.11 -2.10 -5.31
CA ILE A 3 0.01 -3.56 -5.14
C ILE A 3 1.36 -4.15 -5.52
N ILE A 4 2.00 -4.87 -4.60
CA ILE A 4 3.38 -5.36 -4.79
C ILE A 4 3.48 -6.87 -4.95
N ALA A 5 2.51 -7.63 -4.45
CA ALA A 5 2.46 -9.09 -4.56
C ALA A 5 1.05 -9.64 -4.34
N GLU A 6 0.86 -10.91 -4.68
CA GLU A 6 -0.32 -11.73 -4.37
C GLU A 6 0.15 -13.04 -3.74
N ASP A 7 -0.53 -13.51 -2.69
CA ASP A 7 -0.25 -14.80 -2.06
C ASP A 7 -1.08 -15.96 -2.64
N ASP A 8 -0.87 -17.18 -2.15
CA ASP A 8 -1.57 -18.39 -2.60
C ASP A 8 -3.06 -18.45 -2.17
N LYS A 9 -3.51 -17.49 -1.36
CA LYS A 9 -4.89 -17.35 -0.89
C LYS A 9 -5.65 -16.25 -1.61
N GLY A 10 -5.01 -15.54 -2.56
CA GLY A 10 -5.61 -14.43 -3.29
C GLY A 10 -5.68 -13.14 -2.46
N CYS A 11 -4.82 -12.98 -1.46
CA CYS A 11 -4.60 -11.71 -0.78
C CYS A 11 -3.50 -10.92 -1.49
N LEU A 12 -3.73 -9.61 -1.63
CA LEU A 12 -2.80 -8.66 -2.23
C LEU A 12 -1.98 -7.98 -1.13
N ALA A 13 -0.66 -8.02 -1.26
CA ALA A 13 0.22 -7.17 -0.48
C ALA A 13 0.17 -5.76 -1.04
N VAL A 14 -0.14 -4.78 -0.18
CA VAL A 14 -0.29 -3.39 -0.58
C VAL A 14 0.50 -2.45 0.32
N VAL A 15 0.94 -1.34 -0.28
CA VAL A 15 1.61 -0.24 0.42
C VAL A 15 0.80 1.04 0.21
N ALA A 16 0.41 1.70 1.29
CA ALA A 16 -0.24 3.02 1.28
C ALA A 16 0.76 4.09 1.72
N ASP A 17 1.21 4.90 0.76
CA ASP A 17 2.31 5.85 0.93
C ASP A 17 1.88 7.30 0.59
N GLY A 18 2.48 7.95 -0.41
CA GLY A 18 2.09 9.26 -0.90
C GLY A 18 0.61 9.28 -1.35
N GLY A 19 -0.06 10.39 -1.06
CA GLY A 19 -1.48 10.59 -1.38
C GLY A 19 -2.47 10.12 -0.32
N PHE A 20 -2.00 9.47 0.76
CA PHE A 20 -2.81 9.13 1.93
C PHE A 20 -2.48 10.06 3.10
N SER A 21 -3.51 10.60 3.74
CA SER A 21 -3.39 11.38 4.97
C SER A 21 -2.98 10.50 6.16
N MET A 22 -2.56 11.14 7.26
CA MET A 22 -2.24 10.42 8.49
C MET A 22 -3.45 9.68 9.06
N GLU A 23 -4.64 10.29 9.01
CA GLU A 23 -5.88 9.69 9.51
C GLU A 23 -6.25 8.44 8.69
N GLU A 24 -6.17 8.51 7.36
CA GLU A 24 -6.44 7.36 6.48
C GLU A 24 -5.45 6.21 6.74
N LYS A 25 -4.18 6.52 7.01
CA LYS A 25 -3.19 5.50 7.37
C LYS A 25 -3.49 4.85 8.72
N MET A 26 -3.88 5.63 9.73
CA MET A 26 -4.29 5.09 11.03
C MET A 26 -5.53 4.20 10.91
N ASP A 27 -6.51 4.61 10.11
CA ASP A 27 -7.70 3.82 9.79
C ASP A 27 -7.34 2.46 9.18
N LEU A 28 -6.35 2.42 8.28
CA LEU A 28 -5.84 1.17 7.71
C LEU A 28 -5.22 0.26 8.76
N MET A 29 -4.47 0.83 9.71
CA MET A 29 -3.83 0.09 10.79
C MET A 29 -4.87 -0.49 11.76
N GLU A 30 -5.87 0.31 12.16
CA GLU A 30 -6.88 -0.11 13.14
C GLU A 30 -7.91 -1.10 12.58
N LYS A 31 -8.30 -0.96 11.31
CA LYS A 31 -9.41 -1.72 10.71
C LYS A 31 -8.96 -2.93 9.90
N TYR A 32 -7.72 -2.91 9.38
CA TYR A 32 -7.25 -3.89 8.41
C TYR A 32 -5.86 -4.44 8.75
N ASP A 33 -5.39 -4.27 9.99
CA ASP A 33 -4.12 -4.82 10.51
C ASP A 33 -2.88 -4.40 9.70
N PHE A 34 -2.90 -3.20 9.12
CA PHE A 34 -1.72 -2.63 8.48
C PHE A 34 -0.65 -2.26 9.51
N GLN A 35 0.60 -2.27 9.07
CA GLN A 35 1.77 -2.00 9.91
C GLN A 35 2.62 -0.86 9.33
N THR A 36 3.33 -0.17 10.22
CA THR A 36 4.38 0.78 9.86
C THR A 36 5.66 0.05 9.48
N PHE A 37 6.50 0.67 8.65
CA PHE A 37 7.82 0.11 8.31
C PHE A 37 8.84 0.31 9.44
N MET A 38 8.67 1.38 10.22
CA MET A 38 9.57 1.74 11.32
C MET A 38 8.78 2.19 12.53
N ASP A 39 9.01 1.58 13.69
CA ASP A 39 8.31 1.94 14.94
C ASP A 39 8.70 3.33 15.46
N SER A 40 9.86 3.84 15.07
CA SER A 40 10.41 5.11 15.55
C SER A 40 9.90 6.35 14.82
N GLU A 41 9.29 6.19 13.64
CA GLU A 41 8.85 7.31 12.81
C GLU A 41 7.33 7.57 12.97
N PRO A 42 6.88 8.83 12.99
CA PRO A 42 5.46 9.13 12.97
C PRO A 42 4.79 8.56 11.71
N VAL A 43 3.60 7.96 11.85
CA VAL A 43 2.82 7.38 10.73
C VAL A 43 2.66 8.35 9.56
N GLY A 44 2.45 9.64 9.83
CA GLY A 44 2.30 10.68 8.80
C GLY A 44 3.53 10.86 7.89
N ARG A 45 4.72 10.38 8.29
CA ARG A 45 5.98 10.50 7.52
C ARG A 45 6.40 9.22 6.80
N GLN A 46 5.68 8.13 6.99
CA GLN A 46 5.99 6.84 6.38
C GLN A 46 4.77 6.25 5.68
N GLY A 47 5.00 5.20 4.89
CA GLY A 47 3.93 4.37 4.39
C GLY A 47 3.45 3.38 5.45
N VAL A 48 2.29 2.78 5.21
CA VAL A 48 1.81 1.59 5.95
C VAL A 48 1.61 0.46 4.95
N PHE A 49 1.81 -0.77 5.38
CA PHE A 49 1.68 -1.95 4.52
C PHE A 49 0.84 -3.03 5.18
N GLY A 50 0.16 -3.83 4.37
CA GLY A 50 -0.72 -4.87 4.84
C GLY A 50 -1.17 -5.80 3.72
N TRP A 51 -1.96 -6.80 4.09
CA TRP A 51 -2.57 -7.75 3.17
C TRP A 51 -4.07 -7.50 3.11
N ILE A 52 -4.61 -7.41 1.90
CA ILE A 52 -6.06 -7.26 1.69
C ILE A 52 -6.56 -8.34 0.73
N PRO A 53 -7.73 -8.96 0.98
CA PRO A 53 -8.34 -9.88 0.02
C PRO A 53 -8.55 -9.19 -1.34
N ALA A 54 -8.16 -9.83 -2.45
CA ALA A 54 -8.28 -9.23 -3.79
C ALA A 54 -9.72 -8.80 -4.12
N GLN A 55 -10.71 -9.51 -3.58
CA GLN A 55 -12.13 -9.19 -3.72
C GLN A 55 -12.56 -7.86 -3.11
N MET A 56 -11.76 -7.25 -2.21
CA MET A 56 -12.03 -5.92 -1.64
C MET A 56 -11.42 -4.78 -2.49
N VAL A 57 -10.58 -5.13 -3.47
CA VAL A 57 -9.89 -4.16 -4.31
C VAL A 57 -10.70 -3.92 -5.57
N HIS A 58 -11.00 -2.66 -5.84
CA HIS A 58 -11.82 -2.23 -6.96
C HIS A 58 -11.16 -1.04 -7.65
N ASN A 59 -11.55 -0.76 -8.90
CA ASN A 59 -11.05 0.38 -9.68
C ASN A 59 -9.52 0.39 -9.87
N ILE A 60 -8.91 -0.79 -10.05
CA ILE A 60 -7.49 -0.93 -10.32
C ILE A 60 -7.14 -0.22 -11.64
N LYS A 61 -6.14 0.66 -11.59
CA LYS A 61 -5.53 1.30 -12.76
C LYS A 61 -4.08 0.84 -12.85
N SER A 62 -3.64 0.52 -14.07
CA SER A 62 -2.25 0.15 -14.35
C SER A 62 -1.54 1.31 -15.05
N GLU A 63 -0.41 1.75 -14.51
CA GLU A 63 0.46 2.76 -15.10
C GLU A 63 1.78 2.09 -15.51
N VAL A 64 2.21 2.28 -16.76
CA VAL A 64 3.44 1.68 -17.28
C VAL A 64 4.56 2.73 -17.24
N HIS A 65 5.49 2.56 -16.30
CA HIS A 65 6.71 3.38 -16.24
C HIS A 65 7.82 2.73 -17.04
N GLN A 66 7.87 3.02 -18.35
CA GLN A 66 9.02 2.63 -19.15
C GLN A 66 10.20 3.56 -18.82
N ARG A 67 11.27 3.04 -18.20
CA ARG A 67 12.54 3.76 -18.14
C ARG A 67 13.07 3.89 -19.57
N SER A 68 12.86 5.05 -20.18
CA SER A 68 13.57 5.42 -21.41
C SER A 68 15.04 5.56 -21.05
N GLY A 69 15.86 4.56 -21.37
CA GLY A 69 17.31 4.72 -21.32
C GLY A 69 17.69 5.91 -22.19
N SER A 70 18.25 6.95 -21.58
CA SER A 70 18.90 8.04 -22.30
C SER A 70 19.96 7.42 -23.22
N LYS A 71 19.81 7.62 -24.53
CA LYS A 71 20.82 7.29 -25.54
C LYS A 71 22.04 8.20 -25.42
#